data_AF-A0A3D1BRI9-F1
#
_entry.id   AF-A0A3D1BRI9-F1
#
_cell.length_a   1.000
_cell.length_b   1.000
_cell.length_c   1.000
_cell.angle_alpha   90.00
_cell.angle_beta   90.00
_cell.angle_gamma   90.00
#
_symmetry.space_group_name_H-M   'P 1'
#
loop_
_entity.id
_entity.type
_entity.pdbx_description
1 polymer ?
#
loop_
_entity_poly.entity_id
_entity_poly.type
_entity_poly.pdbx_seq_one_letter_code
_entity_poly.pdbx_strand_id
1 'polypeptide(L)'
;MKRYVYILSVIINIFSILNLNGQGSFDPDLNGVVTWLDSTHISVVYDWSDDSQLLDWEMSSGASLVRENGYVTVTGGSTSVRAMIWKQRIKCSMIIAEDAAPLTSAGHLNFYSNLVSFSGHWLPDPGLGAVLVTYKNFWAHDGVDAGEIGAPYLVVGEERDYVYTASTTGMTIKSSIDNIVYSYNASCDHALDRKVALGGYGGNTKWGKITIEGEVSLPWQLEPVPDDVINIQSYGDVFAPVIEVIGSPDIEWIFDDSTTSTSARPVKDYGIAGPRHNYLKVTPWSALTGINVGYDAGDGGYGDFDLVTAQDVLGFNNLDLAAGSLRYICANNNKQLEELDLRGMIALEFVELFKCTSLVKLRLDSHPVLERLSVEYCNLDTLNISGCEGLEDLRGALNNYKKINWGTIGQHIWHICIRDNPQFIENIPDLTQFPVLQDLYTWNDNQTGPFVC
;
A
#
# COMPACT_ATOMS: atom_id res chain seq x y z
N MET A 1 70.44 -21.80 18.35
CA MET A 1 69.44 -22.86 18.06
C MET A 1 68.07 -22.26 18.35
N LYS A 2 67.30 -21.93 17.29
CA LYS A 2 66.02 -21.22 17.37
C LYS A 2 64.93 -22.14 17.93
N ARG A 3 64.18 -21.69 18.94
CA ARG A 3 62.83 -22.21 19.23
C ARG A 3 61.93 -21.05 19.64
N TYR A 4 61.17 -20.57 18.67
CA TYR A 4 59.88 -19.91 18.87
C TYR A 4 58.89 -20.98 19.33
N VAL A 5 58.14 -20.73 20.39
CA VAL A 5 56.91 -21.48 20.70
C VAL A 5 55.75 -20.50 20.57
N TYR A 6 54.86 -20.88 19.66
CA TYR A 6 53.69 -20.12 19.22
C TYR A 6 52.64 -19.98 20.33
N ILE A 7 52.07 -18.78 20.42
CA ILE A 7 50.82 -18.48 21.10
C ILE A 7 49.70 -19.14 20.28
N LEU A 8 48.92 -20.03 20.91
CA LEU A 8 47.72 -20.61 20.33
C LEU A 8 46.55 -19.64 20.60
N SER A 9 46.23 -18.80 19.62
CA SER A 9 45.01 -17.99 19.63
C SER A 9 43.83 -18.88 19.24
N VAL A 10 42.96 -19.19 20.21
CA VAL A 10 41.63 -19.75 19.95
C VAL A 10 40.73 -18.58 19.53
N ILE A 11 40.47 -18.44 18.24
CA ILE A 11 39.42 -17.57 17.73
C ILE A 11 38.11 -18.36 17.85
N ILE A 12 37.33 -18.05 18.89
CA ILE A 12 35.91 -18.39 18.94
C ILE A 12 35.21 -17.33 18.08
N ASN A 13 34.78 -17.71 16.88
CA ASN A 13 33.82 -16.91 16.12
C ASN A 13 32.47 -17.00 16.83
N ILE A 14 32.25 -16.11 17.80
CA ILE A 14 30.91 -15.78 18.27
C ILE A 14 30.30 -14.93 17.16
N PHE A 15 29.41 -15.54 16.36
CA PHE A 15 28.44 -14.78 15.57
C PHE A 15 27.56 -14.05 16.58
N SER A 16 27.87 -12.78 16.82
CA SER A 16 26.95 -11.85 17.46
C SER A 16 25.77 -11.67 16.52
N ILE A 17 24.67 -12.36 16.82
CA ILE A 17 23.35 -11.98 16.36
C ILE A 17 23.11 -10.58 16.91
N LEU A 18 23.33 -9.57 16.08
CA LEU A 18 22.77 -8.25 16.28
C LEU A 18 21.25 -8.43 16.14
N ASN A 19 20.60 -8.69 17.27
CA ASN A 19 19.17 -8.52 17.41
C ASN A 19 18.85 -7.07 17.02
N LEU A 20 18.28 -6.89 15.83
CA LEU A 20 17.47 -5.73 15.44
C LEU A 20 16.18 -5.74 16.26
N ASN A 21 16.28 -5.75 17.58
CA ASN A 21 15.15 -5.58 18.49
C ASN A 21 14.92 -4.08 18.65
N GLY A 22 14.07 -3.53 17.78
CA GLY A 22 13.67 -2.13 17.83
C GLY A 22 12.72 -1.68 16.72
N GLN A 23 12.46 -2.50 15.71
CA GLN A 23 11.35 -2.29 14.78
C GLN A 23 10.19 -3.19 15.22
N GLY A 24 8.97 -2.66 15.30
CA GLY A 24 7.76 -3.47 15.26
C GLY A 24 7.74 -4.17 13.90
N SER A 25 8.51 -5.24 13.75
CA SER A 25 8.73 -5.89 12.48
C SER A 25 7.47 -6.63 12.11
N PHE A 26 6.86 -6.21 11.00
CA PHE A 26 5.96 -7.06 10.24
C PHE A 26 6.63 -8.45 10.14
N ASP A 27 5.99 -9.46 10.71
CA ASP A 27 6.39 -10.85 10.53
C ASP A 27 5.35 -11.44 9.57
N PRO A 28 5.71 -11.80 8.33
CA PRO A 28 4.77 -12.45 7.45
C PRO A 28 4.34 -13.75 8.14
N ASP A 29 3.04 -13.92 8.38
CA ASP A 29 2.44 -15.07 9.08
C ASP A 29 2.62 -16.36 8.26
N LEU A 30 3.87 -16.82 8.18
CA LEU A 30 4.34 -17.96 7.41
C LEU A 30 4.78 -19.05 8.37
N ASN A 31 4.47 -20.28 8.00
CA ASN A 31 4.77 -21.47 8.77
C ASN A 31 6.16 -22.05 8.40
N GLY A 32 6.82 -21.51 7.38
CA GLY A 32 8.24 -21.75 7.09
C GLY A 32 9.17 -20.97 8.02
N VAL A 33 10.46 -21.34 8.05
CA VAL A 33 11.47 -20.59 8.81
C VAL A 33 11.82 -19.31 8.04
N VAL A 34 11.33 -18.17 8.50
CA VAL A 34 11.58 -16.85 7.91
C VAL A 34 12.89 -16.26 8.45
N THR A 35 13.74 -15.79 7.54
CA THR A 35 14.94 -14.99 7.85
C THR A 35 14.89 -13.70 7.06
N TRP A 36 14.91 -12.55 7.74
CA TRP A 36 15.04 -11.25 7.09
C TRP A 36 16.49 -11.06 6.61
N LEU A 37 16.63 -10.78 5.32
CA LEU A 37 17.92 -10.49 4.67
C LEU A 37 18.26 -8.99 4.77
N ASP A 38 17.24 -8.14 4.71
CA ASP A 38 17.29 -6.70 4.99
C ASP A 38 15.89 -6.20 5.42
N SER A 39 15.57 -4.91 5.31
CA SER A 39 14.27 -4.35 5.72
C SER A 39 13.08 -4.70 4.81
N THR A 40 13.35 -5.26 3.63
CA THR A 40 12.35 -5.54 2.58
C THR A 40 12.48 -6.93 1.97
N HIS A 41 13.60 -7.62 2.19
CA HIS A 41 13.86 -8.94 1.65
C HIS A 41 13.83 -10.02 2.71
N ILE A 42 13.18 -11.13 2.38
CA ILE A 42 13.13 -12.34 3.22
C ILE A 42 13.70 -13.55 2.48
N SER A 43 14.13 -14.53 3.26
CA SER A 43 14.42 -15.91 2.87
C SER A 43 13.53 -16.83 3.71
N VAL A 44 12.72 -17.67 3.07
CA VAL A 44 11.78 -18.56 3.76
C VAL A 44 12.12 -20.00 3.43
N VAL A 45 12.38 -20.81 4.47
CA VAL A 45 12.76 -22.22 4.33
C VAL A 45 11.64 -23.15 4.76
N TYR A 46 11.27 -24.07 3.87
CA TYR A 46 10.33 -25.16 4.08
C TYR A 46 11.09 -26.48 4.07
N ASP A 47 11.29 -27.08 5.24
CA ASP A 47 11.95 -28.37 5.42
C ASP A 47 10.97 -29.54 5.57
N TRP A 48 9.67 -29.24 5.58
CA TRP A 48 8.58 -30.19 5.72
C TRP A 48 8.64 -31.02 7.01
N SER A 49 9.22 -30.46 8.07
CA SER A 49 9.23 -31.06 9.40
C SER A 49 7.86 -31.01 10.11
N ASP A 50 6.99 -30.07 9.71
CA ASP A 50 5.68 -29.81 10.31
C ASP A 50 4.56 -29.70 9.24
N ASP A 51 3.35 -30.19 9.56
CA ASP A 51 2.15 -30.06 8.73
C ASP A 51 1.68 -28.60 8.62
N SER A 52 2.01 -27.75 9.59
CA SER A 52 1.67 -26.31 9.55
C SER A 52 2.24 -25.61 8.30
N GLN A 53 3.41 -26.04 7.82
CA GLN A 53 4.04 -25.53 6.60
C GLN A 53 3.16 -25.66 5.35
N LEU A 54 2.23 -26.62 5.31
CA LEU A 54 1.29 -26.79 4.20
C LEU A 54 0.27 -25.64 4.12
N LEU A 55 0.04 -24.92 5.21
CA LEU A 55 -0.92 -23.81 5.27
C LEU A 55 -0.49 -22.61 4.43
N ASP A 56 0.80 -22.47 4.13
CA ASP A 56 1.36 -21.39 3.30
C ASP A 56 1.11 -21.61 1.80
N TRP A 57 0.53 -22.75 1.42
CA TRP A 57 0.38 -23.16 0.03
C TRP A 57 -1.09 -23.35 -0.34
N GLU A 58 -1.41 -22.98 -1.58
CA GLU A 58 -2.65 -23.37 -2.25
C GLU A 58 -2.32 -24.30 -3.43
N MET A 59 -3.32 -25.01 -3.94
CA MET A 59 -3.09 -26.01 -5.00
C MET A 59 -3.83 -25.63 -6.28
N SER A 60 -3.22 -25.95 -7.42
CA SER A 60 -3.94 -25.96 -8.70
C SER A 60 -5.16 -26.91 -8.64
N SER A 61 -6.21 -26.63 -9.41
CA SER A 61 -7.49 -27.33 -9.31
C SER A 61 -7.36 -28.87 -9.33
N GLY A 62 -7.91 -29.50 -8.29
CA GLY A 62 -7.94 -30.95 -8.09
C GLY A 62 -6.62 -31.57 -7.62
N ALA A 63 -5.53 -30.79 -7.49
CA ALA A 63 -4.27 -31.28 -6.96
C ALA A 63 -4.31 -31.29 -5.42
N SER A 64 -3.43 -32.08 -4.82
CA SER A 64 -3.30 -32.25 -3.37
C SER A 64 -1.84 -32.28 -2.99
N LEU A 65 -1.55 -31.73 -1.82
CA LEU A 65 -0.22 -31.68 -1.25
C LEU A 65 -0.12 -32.72 -0.14
N VAL A 66 0.80 -33.69 -0.30
CA VAL A 66 0.99 -34.78 0.66
C VAL A 66 2.38 -34.65 1.26
N ARG A 67 2.44 -34.32 2.55
CA ARG A 67 3.71 -34.20 3.28
C ARG A 67 4.19 -35.56 3.76
N GLU A 68 5.49 -35.76 3.65
CA GLU A 68 6.22 -36.81 4.34
C GLU A 68 7.42 -36.18 5.07
N ASN A 69 8.14 -36.98 5.86
CA ASN A 69 9.27 -36.44 6.62
C ASN A 69 10.39 -35.97 5.68
N GLY A 70 10.59 -34.65 5.60
CA GLY A 70 11.64 -34.02 4.81
C GLY A 70 11.28 -33.69 3.36
N TYR A 71 10.06 -33.98 2.90
CA TYR A 71 9.60 -33.63 1.56
C TYR A 71 8.09 -33.53 1.45
N VAL A 72 7.65 -32.94 0.33
CA VAL A 72 6.25 -32.85 -0.02
C VAL A 72 6.03 -33.36 -1.45
N THR A 73 4.88 -34.00 -1.68
CA THR A 73 4.48 -34.48 -3.00
C THR A 73 3.24 -33.75 -3.48
N VAL A 74 3.32 -33.16 -4.68
CA VAL A 74 2.15 -32.67 -5.41
C VAL A 74 1.55 -33.86 -6.16
N THR A 75 0.31 -34.22 -5.85
CA THR A 75 -0.39 -35.38 -6.42
C THR A 75 -1.78 -35.00 -6.94
N GLY A 76 -2.34 -35.81 -7.84
CA GLY A 76 -3.67 -35.55 -8.39
C GLY A 76 -3.74 -34.28 -9.23
N GLY A 77 -4.94 -33.84 -9.62
CA GLY A 77 -5.14 -32.61 -10.40
C GLY A 77 -5.78 -32.82 -11.77
N SER A 78 -6.64 -31.86 -12.12
CA SER A 78 -7.34 -31.80 -13.41
C SER A 78 -6.75 -30.76 -14.36
N THR A 79 -5.79 -29.96 -13.90
CA THR A 79 -5.07 -28.97 -14.71
C THR A 79 -3.88 -29.59 -15.42
N SER A 80 -3.38 -28.89 -16.44
CA SER A 80 -2.21 -29.32 -17.20
C SER A 80 -0.97 -29.41 -16.33
N VAL A 81 -0.64 -28.33 -15.62
CA VAL A 81 0.38 -28.30 -14.57
C VAL A 81 -0.30 -28.45 -13.22
N ARG A 82 0.15 -29.45 -12.48
CA ARG A 82 -0.23 -29.71 -11.09
C ARG A 82 0.80 -29.05 -10.21
N ALA A 83 0.40 -28.06 -9.43
CA ALA A 83 1.34 -27.23 -8.68
C ALA A 83 0.83 -26.92 -7.28
N MET A 84 1.80 -26.75 -6.38
CA MET A 84 1.63 -25.93 -5.19
C MET A 84 2.00 -24.49 -5.52
N ILE A 85 1.20 -23.56 -5.03
CA ILE A 85 1.29 -22.13 -5.28
C ILE A 85 1.47 -21.47 -3.93
N TRP A 86 2.53 -20.70 -3.79
CA TRP A 86 2.84 -20.02 -2.54
C TRP A 86 1.86 -18.87 -2.32
N LYS A 87 1.25 -18.80 -1.12
CA LYS A 87 0.25 -17.78 -0.82
C LYS A 87 0.87 -16.40 -0.62
N GLN A 88 2.08 -16.35 -0.05
CA GLN A 88 2.82 -15.10 0.10
C GLN A 88 3.13 -14.53 -1.28
N ARG A 89 2.83 -13.24 -1.43
CA ARG A 89 3.19 -12.48 -2.61
C ARG A 89 4.58 -11.87 -2.43
N ILE A 90 5.41 -11.96 -3.46
CA ILE A 90 6.83 -11.60 -3.40
C ILE A 90 7.32 -11.23 -4.81
N LYS A 91 8.30 -10.32 -4.88
CA LYS A 91 9.17 -10.20 -6.05
C LYS A 91 10.31 -11.20 -5.90
N CYS A 92 10.04 -12.42 -6.35
CA CYS A 92 10.89 -13.60 -6.13
C CYS A 92 12.25 -13.47 -6.83
N SER A 93 13.33 -13.29 -6.08
CA SER A 93 14.68 -13.26 -6.63
C SER A 93 15.28 -14.66 -6.79
N MET A 94 14.90 -15.61 -5.93
CA MET A 94 15.48 -16.95 -5.91
C MET A 94 14.50 -18.01 -5.42
N ILE A 95 14.60 -19.20 -6.02
CA ILE A 95 14.01 -20.45 -5.51
C ILE A 95 15.11 -21.51 -5.48
N ILE A 96 15.32 -22.11 -4.32
CA ILE A 96 16.16 -23.30 -4.15
C ILE A 96 15.23 -24.47 -3.86
N ALA A 97 15.37 -25.56 -4.62
CA ALA A 97 14.68 -26.81 -4.34
C ALA A 97 15.70 -27.94 -4.24
N GLU A 98 15.78 -28.57 -3.07
CA GLU A 98 16.62 -29.73 -2.82
C GLU A 98 15.82 -31.02 -3.02
N ASP A 99 16.49 -32.08 -3.46
CA ASP A 99 15.90 -33.42 -3.66
C ASP A 99 14.60 -33.42 -4.49
N ALA A 100 14.50 -32.55 -5.49
CA ALA A 100 13.33 -32.43 -6.35
C ALA A 100 13.34 -33.53 -7.42
N ALA A 101 12.18 -34.17 -7.64
CA ALA A 101 12.08 -35.27 -8.61
C ALA A 101 10.69 -35.34 -9.27
N PRO A 102 10.61 -35.56 -10.60
CA PRO A 102 9.37 -36.01 -11.20
C PRO A 102 9.11 -37.48 -10.88
N LEU A 103 7.93 -37.83 -10.39
CA LEU A 103 7.61 -39.21 -9.98
C LEU A 103 6.87 -40.02 -11.06
N THR A 104 6.40 -39.36 -12.13
CA THR A 104 5.62 -40.00 -13.20
C THR A 104 6.03 -39.48 -14.57
N SER A 105 5.99 -40.33 -15.60
CA SER A 105 6.20 -39.95 -17.00
C SER A 105 5.03 -39.08 -17.53
N ALA A 106 5.26 -38.05 -18.36
CA ALA A 106 6.49 -37.67 -19.06
C ALA A 106 7.53 -36.89 -18.22
N GLY A 107 7.34 -36.76 -16.91
CA GLY A 107 8.32 -36.23 -15.96
C GLY A 107 8.66 -34.76 -16.15
N HIS A 108 8.02 -33.90 -15.37
CA HIS A 108 8.19 -32.45 -15.43
C HIS A 108 8.51 -31.88 -14.05
N LEU A 109 9.40 -30.89 -14.01
CA LEU A 109 9.59 -29.99 -12.89
C LEU A 109 9.53 -28.55 -13.42
N ASN A 110 8.59 -27.78 -12.89
CA ASN A 110 8.31 -26.42 -13.32
C ASN A 110 8.57 -25.48 -12.15
N PHE A 111 9.42 -24.49 -12.38
CA PHE A 111 9.70 -23.39 -11.45
C PHE A 111 9.09 -22.13 -12.04
N TYR A 112 8.08 -21.56 -11.39
CA TYR A 112 7.43 -20.34 -11.85
C TYR A 112 7.48 -19.24 -10.78
N SER A 113 7.72 -18.02 -11.21
CA SER A 113 7.63 -16.80 -10.42
C SER A 113 6.95 -15.68 -11.21
N ASN A 114 6.81 -14.51 -10.60
CA ASN A 114 6.24 -13.31 -11.21
C ASN A 114 4.79 -13.51 -11.70
N LEU A 115 4.04 -14.41 -11.06
CA LEU A 115 2.68 -14.76 -11.45
C LEU A 115 1.68 -13.77 -10.85
N VAL A 116 0.72 -13.28 -11.63
CA VAL A 116 -0.45 -12.57 -11.06
C VAL A 116 -1.46 -13.59 -10.52
N SER A 117 -1.68 -14.67 -11.27
CA SER A 117 -2.50 -15.82 -10.88
C SER A 117 -1.94 -17.08 -11.53
N PHE A 118 -2.32 -18.26 -11.05
CA PHE A 118 -1.90 -19.52 -11.67
C PHE A 118 -3.04 -20.53 -11.76
N SER A 119 -3.48 -20.81 -12.98
CA SER A 119 -4.56 -21.76 -13.29
C SER A 119 -4.04 -23.15 -13.69
N GLY A 120 -2.74 -23.38 -13.63
CA GLY A 120 -2.11 -24.63 -14.08
C GLY A 120 -1.84 -24.69 -15.58
N HIS A 121 -1.76 -23.55 -16.29
CA HIS A 121 -1.27 -23.49 -17.67
C HIS A 121 0.27 -23.60 -17.69
N TRP A 122 0.84 -24.28 -18.70
CA TRP A 122 2.31 -24.52 -18.77
C TRP A 122 3.11 -23.31 -19.28
N LEU A 123 2.45 -22.30 -19.81
CA LEU A 123 3.00 -20.98 -20.14
C LEU A 123 2.18 -19.92 -19.41
N PRO A 124 2.48 -19.61 -18.14
CA PRO A 124 1.74 -18.58 -17.40
C PRO A 124 1.92 -17.20 -18.05
N ASP A 125 0.87 -16.39 -17.99
CA ASP A 125 0.81 -15.03 -18.56
C ASP A 125 0.06 -14.09 -17.59
N PRO A 126 0.71 -13.06 -17.03
CA PRO A 126 2.17 -12.89 -16.99
C PRO A 126 2.82 -13.99 -16.15
N GLY A 127 4.10 -14.26 -16.38
CA GLY A 127 4.85 -15.26 -15.63
C GLY A 127 6.22 -15.60 -16.19
N LEU A 128 7.16 -15.85 -15.27
CA LEU A 128 8.52 -16.27 -15.58
C LEU A 128 8.70 -17.72 -15.13
N GLY A 129 9.42 -18.53 -15.89
CA GLY A 129 9.75 -19.86 -15.40
C GLY A 129 10.78 -20.66 -16.18
N ALA A 130 11.33 -21.65 -15.47
CA ALA A 130 12.14 -22.72 -16.02
C ALA A 130 11.32 -24.01 -16.02
N VAL A 131 11.08 -24.58 -17.20
CA VAL A 131 10.36 -25.85 -17.35
C VAL A 131 11.36 -26.93 -17.76
N LEU A 132 11.56 -27.88 -16.85
CA LEU A 132 12.45 -29.02 -17.01
C LEU A 132 11.62 -30.28 -17.31
N VAL A 133 12.01 -31.05 -18.31
CA VAL A 133 11.27 -32.23 -18.78
C VAL A 133 12.23 -33.34 -19.18
N THR A 134 11.76 -34.59 -19.27
CA THR A 134 12.60 -35.73 -19.71
C THR A 134 13.00 -35.68 -21.18
N TYR A 135 12.46 -34.76 -21.98
CA TYR A 135 12.71 -34.70 -23.43
C TYR A 135 12.94 -33.29 -24.01
N LYS A 136 12.62 -32.22 -23.27
CA LYS A 136 12.87 -30.83 -23.68
C LYS A 136 12.90 -29.93 -22.45
N ASN A 137 13.88 -29.05 -22.35
CA ASN A 137 13.91 -28.02 -21.30
C ASN A 137 13.71 -26.66 -21.96
N PHE A 138 12.81 -25.82 -21.43
CA PHE A 138 12.51 -24.52 -22.05
C PHE A 138 12.17 -23.44 -21.01
N TRP A 139 12.38 -22.19 -21.41
CA TRP A 139 12.00 -21.01 -20.64
C TRP A 139 10.55 -20.63 -20.94
N ALA A 140 9.79 -20.25 -19.91
CA ALA A 140 8.47 -19.62 -20.05
C ALA A 140 8.59 -18.14 -19.71
N HIS A 141 8.07 -17.27 -20.57
CA HIS A 141 8.06 -15.83 -20.38
C HIS A 141 6.74 -15.26 -20.92
N ASP A 142 5.89 -14.78 -20.03
CA ASP A 142 4.64 -14.06 -20.30
C ASP A 142 3.82 -14.72 -21.42
N GLY A 143 3.44 -15.97 -21.20
CA GLY A 143 2.63 -16.76 -22.14
C GLY A 143 3.39 -17.41 -23.29
N VAL A 144 4.71 -17.21 -23.41
CA VAL A 144 5.52 -17.67 -24.55
C VAL A 144 6.58 -18.70 -24.13
N ASP A 145 6.76 -19.76 -24.93
CA ASP A 145 7.95 -20.63 -24.89
C ASP A 145 9.13 -19.82 -25.47
N ALA A 146 9.99 -19.34 -24.57
CA ALA A 146 11.07 -18.41 -24.87
C ALA A 146 12.38 -19.10 -25.29
N GLY A 147 12.34 -20.39 -25.60
CA GLY A 147 13.46 -21.15 -26.15
C GLY A 147 14.07 -22.16 -25.18
N GLU A 148 15.00 -22.95 -25.70
CA GLU A 148 15.58 -24.09 -24.97
C GLU A 148 16.59 -23.65 -23.90
N ILE A 149 16.59 -24.35 -22.76
CA ILE A 149 17.53 -24.11 -21.65
C ILE A 149 18.90 -24.74 -21.97
N GLY A 150 18.91 -25.90 -22.62
CA GLY A 150 20.13 -26.68 -22.86
C GLY A 150 20.65 -27.45 -21.63
N ALA A 151 19.90 -27.46 -20.53
CA ALA A 151 20.20 -28.26 -19.33
C ALA A 151 20.00 -29.77 -19.58
N PRO A 152 20.63 -30.66 -18.79
CA PRO A 152 20.35 -32.08 -18.83
C PRO A 152 18.88 -32.40 -18.59
N TYR A 153 18.35 -33.41 -19.28
CA TYR A 153 16.96 -33.82 -19.13
C TYR A 153 16.70 -34.47 -17.78
N LEU A 154 15.46 -34.36 -17.31
CA LEU A 154 15.01 -35.04 -16.12
C LEU A 154 15.03 -36.56 -16.32
N VAL A 155 15.22 -37.28 -15.22
CA VAL A 155 15.00 -38.73 -15.13
C VAL A 155 13.95 -38.96 -14.06
N VAL A 156 12.93 -39.75 -14.39
CA VAL A 156 11.82 -40.04 -13.47
C VAL A 156 12.35 -40.76 -12.24
N GLY A 157 12.05 -40.21 -11.05
CA GLY A 157 12.47 -40.75 -9.76
C GLY A 157 13.88 -40.37 -9.31
N GLU A 158 14.65 -39.64 -10.11
CA GLU A 158 15.97 -39.13 -9.68
C GLU A 158 15.85 -37.77 -9.00
N GLU A 159 16.28 -37.70 -7.75
CA GLU A 159 16.31 -36.50 -6.91
C GLU A 159 17.51 -35.63 -7.26
N ARG A 160 17.26 -34.32 -7.43
CA ARG A 160 18.26 -33.34 -7.85
C ARG A 160 18.00 -31.99 -7.21
N ASP A 161 19.06 -31.21 -7.03
CA ASP A 161 18.96 -29.86 -6.49
C ASP A 161 18.91 -28.85 -7.62
N TYR A 162 18.10 -27.82 -7.44
CA TYR A 162 17.91 -26.75 -8.39
C TYR A 162 17.98 -25.38 -7.72
N VAL A 163 18.64 -24.45 -8.40
CA VAL A 163 18.63 -23.03 -8.04
C VAL A 163 18.09 -22.24 -9.23
N TYR A 164 16.87 -21.72 -9.09
CA TYR A 164 16.23 -20.82 -10.04
C TYR A 164 16.37 -19.38 -9.56
N THR A 165 16.70 -18.46 -10.45
CA THR A 165 16.68 -17.02 -10.15
C THR A 165 15.92 -16.25 -11.22
N ALA A 166 15.31 -15.13 -10.81
CA ALA A 166 14.66 -14.18 -11.70
C ALA A 166 15.05 -12.75 -11.34
N SER A 167 15.24 -11.91 -12.36
CA SER A 167 15.54 -10.48 -12.21
C SER A 167 14.94 -9.70 -13.38
N THR A 168 15.09 -8.37 -13.35
CA THR A 168 14.72 -7.52 -14.48
C THR A 168 15.53 -7.79 -15.75
N THR A 169 16.67 -8.49 -15.62
CA THR A 169 17.57 -8.81 -16.74
C THR A 169 17.41 -10.24 -17.26
N GLY A 170 16.56 -11.06 -16.64
CA GLY A 170 16.28 -12.41 -17.12
C GLY A 170 16.12 -13.47 -16.02
N MET A 171 16.30 -14.72 -16.42
CA MET A 171 16.18 -15.89 -15.55
C MET A 171 17.43 -16.76 -15.59
N THR A 172 17.71 -17.47 -14.50
CA THR A 172 18.71 -18.55 -14.52
C THR A 172 18.20 -19.81 -13.84
N ILE A 173 18.79 -20.95 -14.21
CA ILE A 173 18.58 -22.24 -13.56
C ILE A 173 19.92 -22.97 -13.49
N LYS A 174 20.24 -23.53 -12.32
CA LYS A 174 21.39 -24.40 -12.10
C LYS A 174 20.90 -25.72 -11.53
N SER A 175 21.48 -26.83 -11.97
CA SER A 175 21.20 -28.17 -11.41
C SER A 175 22.43 -28.76 -10.72
N SER A 176 22.24 -29.67 -9.76
CA SER A 176 23.34 -30.41 -9.12
C SER A 176 24.02 -31.44 -10.05
N ILE A 177 23.43 -31.76 -11.21
CA ILE A 177 23.94 -32.75 -12.18
C ILE A 177 25.28 -32.32 -12.75
N ASP A 178 25.34 -31.09 -13.24
CA ASP A 178 26.48 -30.54 -13.98
C ASP A 178 27.02 -29.25 -13.37
N ASN A 179 26.28 -28.65 -12.42
CA ASN A 179 26.60 -27.40 -11.77
C ASN A 179 26.75 -26.20 -12.73
N ILE A 180 26.17 -26.29 -13.93
CA ILE A 180 26.17 -25.20 -14.91
C ILE A 180 24.98 -24.27 -14.66
N VAL A 181 25.24 -22.96 -14.70
CA VAL A 181 24.19 -21.92 -14.68
C VAL A 181 23.76 -21.66 -16.11
N TYR A 182 22.52 -22.02 -16.42
CA TYR A 182 21.87 -21.72 -17.69
C TYR A 182 21.10 -20.41 -17.54
N SER A 183 21.25 -19.51 -18.52
CA SER A 183 20.66 -18.17 -18.45
C SER A 183 19.76 -17.89 -19.66
N TYR A 184 18.64 -17.23 -19.39
CA TYR A 184 17.82 -16.54 -20.36
C TYR A 184 17.97 -15.04 -20.13
N ASN A 185 18.62 -14.33 -21.06
CA ASN A 185 18.94 -12.91 -20.92
C ASN A 185 17.96 -12.07 -21.74
N ALA A 186 16.82 -11.75 -21.15
CA ALA A 186 15.85 -10.81 -21.72
C ALA A 186 15.26 -9.94 -20.61
N SER A 187 14.78 -8.76 -20.98
CA SER A 187 14.08 -7.89 -20.04
C SER A 187 12.82 -8.58 -19.55
N CYS A 188 12.62 -8.62 -18.24
CA CYS A 188 11.42 -9.16 -17.60
C CYS A 188 10.78 -8.08 -16.73
N ASP A 189 9.44 -8.00 -16.72
CA ASP A 189 8.70 -7.16 -15.77
C ASP A 189 8.69 -7.84 -14.40
N HIS A 190 9.80 -7.76 -13.67
CA HIS A 190 9.96 -8.40 -12.38
C HIS A 190 9.34 -7.55 -11.26
N ALA A 191 8.07 -7.79 -10.99
CA ALA A 191 7.22 -6.94 -10.16
C ALA A 191 7.07 -7.43 -8.72
N LEU A 192 6.77 -6.49 -7.82
CA LEU A 192 6.27 -6.77 -6.47
C LEU A 192 4.91 -7.43 -6.51
N ASP A 193 4.56 -8.04 -5.39
CA ASP A 193 3.23 -8.59 -5.16
C ASP A 193 2.84 -9.69 -6.18
N ARG A 194 3.76 -10.63 -6.43
CA ARG A 194 3.57 -11.74 -7.38
C ARG A 194 3.65 -13.10 -6.69
N LYS A 195 3.03 -14.11 -7.30
CA LYS A 195 2.99 -15.49 -6.80
C LYS A 195 4.14 -16.32 -7.34
N VAL A 196 4.50 -17.34 -6.58
CA VAL A 196 5.45 -18.41 -6.94
C VAL A 196 4.66 -19.72 -7.06
N ALA A 197 4.98 -20.55 -8.04
CA ALA A 197 4.38 -21.88 -8.18
C ALA A 197 5.41 -22.94 -8.57
N LEU A 198 5.31 -24.11 -7.93
CA LEU A 198 6.19 -25.26 -8.14
C LEU A 198 5.33 -26.48 -8.47
N GLY A 199 5.67 -27.19 -9.55
CA GLY A 199 4.82 -28.29 -10.01
C GLY A 199 5.36 -29.07 -11.19
N GLY A 200 4.48 -29.82 -11.85
CA GLY A 200 4.82 -30.58 -13.06
C GLY A 200 3.59 -30.85 -13.93
N TYR A 201 3.82 -30.96 -15.23
CA TYR A 201 2.76 -31.30 -16.18
C TYR A 201 2.34 -32.78 -16.07
N GLY A 202 1.03 -33.02 -15.93
CA GLY A 202 0.40 -34.34 -16.07
C GLY A 202 0.83 -35.40 -15.04
N GLY A 203 1.64 -35.04 -14.04
CA GLY A 203 2.34 -35.99 -13.20
C GLY A 203 2.53 -35.56 -11.76
N ASN A 204 2.92 -36.50 -10.90
CA ASN A 204 3.26 -36.21 -9.51
C ASN A 204 4.71 -35.71 -9.43
N THR A 205 4.96 -34.75 -8.54
CA THR A 205 6.30 -34.20 -8.30
C THR A 205 6.62 -34.24 -6.81
N LYS A 206 7.86 -34.61 -6.49
CA LYS A 206 8.44 -34.55 -5.15
C LYS A 206 9.29 -33.29 -5.03
N TRP A 207 9.20 -32.63 -3.88
CA TRP A 207 10.01 -31.48 -3.52
C TRP A 207 10.55 -31.69 -2.10
N GLY A 208 11.87 -31.82 -1.95
CA GLY A 208 12.53 -31.78 -0.65
C GLY A 208 12.57 -30.34 -0.12
N LYS A 209 13.64 -29.96 0.59
CA LYS A 209 13.72 -28.62 1.19
C LYS A 209 13.58 -27.52 0.13
N ILE A 210 12.72 -26.54 0.39
CA ILE A 210 12.53 -25.38 -0.49
C ILE A 210 12.92 -24.10 0.23
N THR A 211 13.71 -23.26 -0.43
CA THR A 211 13.98 -21.88 -0.01
C THR A 211 13.42 -20.93 -1.05
N ILE A 212 12.63 -19.94 -0.66
CA ILE A 212 12.19 -18.83 -1.52
C ILE A 212 12.74 -17.53 -0.96
N GLU A 213 13.38 -16.74 -1.81
CA GLU A 213 13.90 -15.42 -1.47
C GLU A 213 13.32 -14.34 -2.38
N GLY A 214 13.18 -13.14 -1.84
CA GLY A 214 12.72 -11.98 -2.61
C GLY A 214 12.29 -10.80 -1.76
N GLU A 215 11.85 -9.76 -2.45
CA GLU A 215 11.34 -8.52 -1.87
C GLU A 215 9.85 -8.70 -1.56
N VAL A 216 9.43 -8.53 -0.30
CA VAL A 216 8.02 -8.57 0.11
C VAL A 216 7.40 -7.19 0.12
N SER A 217 6.14 -7.12 -0.25
CA SER A 217 5.31 -5.95 0.01
C SER A 217 4.97 -5.91 1.49
N LEU A 218 5.36 -4.83 2.16
CA LEU A 218 5.05 -4.62 3.56
C LEU A 218 3.58 -4.13 3.68
N PRO A 219 2.87 -4.34 4.80
CA PRO A 219 1.44 -4.03 4.92
C PRO A 219 1.05 -2.59 4.53
N TRP A 220 1.94 -1.64 4.78
CA TRP A 220 1.79 -0.22 4.44
C TRP A 220 2.12 0.10 2.97
N GLN A 221 2.54 -0.88 2.18
CA GLN A 221 2.71 -0.80 0.73
C GLN A 221 1.67 -1.65 -0.01
N LEU A 222 0.68 -2.22 0.70
CA LEU A 222 -0.37 -3.02 0.10
C LEU A 222 -1.44 -2.12 -0.54
N GLU A 223 -1.80 -2.50 -1.77
CA GLU A 223 -3.09 -2.17 -2.36
C GLU A 223 -3.99 -3.42 -2.25
N PRO A 224 -5.13 -3.37 -1.56
CA PRO A 224 -5.77 -2.20 -0.96
C PRO A 224 -5.21 -1.81 0.41
N VAL A 225 -5.30 -0.51 0.73
CA VAL A 225 -5.04 0.06 2.06
C VAL A 225 -5.76 -0.74 3.17
N PRO A 226 -5.09 -1.12 4.27
CA PRO A 226 -5.74 -1.82 5.38
C PRO A 226 -6.93 -1.01 5.95
N ASP A 227 -8.02 -1.70 6.29
CA ASP A 227 -9.31 -1.09 6.64
C ASP A 227 -9.35 -0.46 8.05
N ASP A 228 -8.36 -0.74 8.90
CA ASP A 228 -8.29 -0.29 10.29
C ASP A 228 -7.35 0.93 10.50
N VAL A 229 -6.84 1.51 9.42
CA VAL A 229 -5.95 2.69 9.43
C VAL A 229 -6.45 3.76 8.47
N ILE A 230 -6.20 5.03 8.83
CA ILE A 230 -6.32 6.16 7.90
C ILE A 230 -5.01 6.24 7.11
N ASN A 231 -5.07 6.26 5.78
CA ASN A 231 -3.90 6.53 4.94
C ASN A 231 -3.92 8.00 4.49
N ILE A 232 -2.88 8.74 4.82
CA ILE A 232 -2.63 10.09 4.32
C ILE A 232 -1.55 9.98 3.25
N GLN A 233 -1.97 10.06 1.98
CA GLN A 233 -1.06 10.02 0.84
C GLN A 233 -0.46 11.41 0.65
N SER A 234 0.87 11.52 0.58
CA SER A 234 1.55 12.80 0.40
C SER A 234 2.67 12.71 -0.64
N TYR A 235 3.18 13.87 -1.07
CA TYR A 235 4.38 13.96 -1.90
C TYR A 235 5.41 14.86 -1.23
N GLY A 236 6.51 14.32 -0.73
CA GLY A 236 7.50 15.14 -0.05
C GLY A 236 8.71 14.38 0.46
N ASP A 237 9.73 15.14 0.85
CA ASP A 237 10.89 14.66 1.60
C ASP A 237 10.63 14.70 3.12
N VAL A 238 9.66 15.48 3.59
CA VAL A 238 9.27 15.55 5.00
C VAL A 238 7.75 15.44 5.14
N PHE A 239 7.31 14.72 6.17
CA PHE A 239 5.91 14.65 6.61
C PHE A 239 5.82 14.92 8.12
N ALA A 240 5.20 16.02 8.50
CA ALA A 240 5.08 16.53 9.86
C ALA A 240 3.66 17.05 10.15
N PRO A 241 2.64 16.18 10.15
CA PRO A 241 1.27 16.54 10.50
C PRO A 241 1.14 16.85 11.99
N VAL A 242 0.01 17.46 12.35
CA VAL A 242 -0.47 17.51 13.73
C VAL A 242 -1.83 16.83 13.78
N ILE A 243 -2.02 15.96 14.77
CA ILE A 243 -3.34 15.46 15.14
C ILE A 243 -3.70 15.93 16.54
N GLU A 244 -4.99 16.08 16.79
CA GLU A 244 -5.52 16.37 18.11
C GLU A 244 -6.35 15.20 18.61
N VAL A 245 -6.12 14.87 19.87
CA VAL A 245 -6.77 13.75 20.54
C VAL A 245 -7.29 14.14 21.91
N ILE A 246 -8.36 13.48 22.34
CA ILE A 246 -8.90 13.60 23.70
C ILE A 246 -8.48 12.42 24.58
N GLY A 247 -8.18 12.70 25.85
CA GLY A 247 -7.77 11.69 26.81
C GLY A 247 -6.34 11.19 26.60
N SER A 248 -6.16 9.87 26.59
CA SER A 248 -4.85 9.24 26.42
C SER A 248 -4.97 8.00 25.52
N PRO A 249 -5.30 8.17 24.23
CA PRO A 249 -5.41 7.05 23.31
C PRO A 249 -4.04 6.52 22.92
N ASP A 250 -4.02 5.30 22.39
CA ASP A 250 -2.85 4.76 21.71
C ASP A 250 -2.80 5.34 20.30
N ILE A 251 -1.70 6.02 19.97
CA ILE A 251 -1.43 6.59 18.65
C ILE A 251 -0.32 5.77 18.01
N GLU A 252 -0.52 5.38 16.76
CA GLU A 252 0.49 4.73 15.95
C GLU A 252 0.49 5.34 14.55
N TRP A 253 1.63 5.92 14.20
CA TRP A 253 1.99 6.27 12.83
C TRP A 253 2.89 5.19 12.27
N ILE A 254 2.64 4.79 11.04
CA ILE A 254 3.53 3.93 10.24
C ILE A 254 3.82 4.70 8.95
N PHE A 255 5.09 5.05 8.76
CA PHE A 255 5.56 5.82 7.62
C PHE A 255 5.94 4.91 6.45
N ASP A 256 6.05 5.52 5.27
CA ASP A 256 6.34 4.84 3.99
C ASP A 256 7.61 3.96 4.04
N ASP A 257 8.57 4.35 4.87
CA ASP A 257 9.84 3.65 5.07
C ASP A 257 9.84 2.69 6.28
N SER A 258 8.67 2.28 6.76
CA SER A 258 8.46 1.37 7.92
C SER A 258 8.75 1.96 9.29
N THR A 259 9.28 3.18 9.39
CA THR A 259 9.50 3.78 10.71
C THR A 259 8.17 4.15 11.34
N THR A 260 8.12 4.14 12.67
CA THR A 260 6.89 4.37 13.42
C THR A 260 7.03 5.57 14.37
N SER A 261 5.88 6.14 14.77
CA SER A 261 5.83 7.17 15.81
C SER A 261 4.54 7.05 16.60
N THR A 262 4.59 7.32 17.90
CA THR A 262 3.41 7.41 18.77
C THR A 262 3.05 8.86 19.10
N SER A 263 3.69 9.83 18.44
CA SER A 263 3.49 11.26 18.69
C SER A 263 2.22 11.75 18.00
N ALA A 264 1.49 12.64 18.65
CA ALA A 264 0.44 13.45 18.00
C ALA A 264 1.02 14.49 17.02
N ARG A 265 2.35 14.67 17.03
CA ARG A 265 3.11 15.61 16.20
C ARG A 265 4.37 14.91 15.68
N PRO A 266 4.24 13.87 14.83
CA PRO A 266 5.42 13.23 14.29
C PRO A 266 6.18 14.19 13.37
N VAL A 267 7.47 13.97 13.23
CA VAL A 267 8.27 14.58 12.16
C VAL A 267 9.00 13.46 11.47
N LYS A 268 8.62 13.18 10.22
CA LYS A 268 9.23 12.15 9.41
C LYS A 268 10.03 12.79 8.29
N ASP A 269 11.34 12.57 8.30
CA ASP A 269 12.24 12.91 7.19
C ASP A 269 12.52 11.65 6.37
N TYR A 270 12.16 11.69 5.09
CA TYR A 270 12.39 10.66 4.07
C TYR A 270 13.66 10.92 3.26
N GLY A 271 14.30 12.08 3.41
CA GLY A 271 15.56 12.51 2.77
C GLY A 271 15.45 12.88 1.29
N ILE A 272 14.47 12.34 0.56
CA ILE A 272 14.24 12.62 -0.87
C ILE A 272 12.73 12.78 -1.10
N ALA A 273 12.37 13.76 -1.92
CA ALA A 273 10.97 13.99 -2.29
C ALA A 273 10.43 12.85 -3.16
N GLY A 274 9.25 12.37 -2.82
CA GLY A 274 8.54 11.33 -3.56
C GLY A 274 7.14 11.09 -2.99
N PRO A 275 6.31 10.26 -3.66
CA PRO A 275 5.03 9.84 -3.11
C PRO A 275 5.25 9.01 -1.83
N ARG A 276 4.38 9.20 -0.84
CA ARG A 276 4.44 8.58 0.49
C ARG A 276 3.08 8.10 0.92
N HIS A 277 3.04 6.95 1.57
CA HIS A 277 1.92 6.53 2.38
C HIS A 277 2.23 6.73 3.88
N ASN A 278 1.36 7.46 4.57
CA ASN A 278 1.50 7.71 6.01
C ASN A 278 0.25 7.19 6.70
N TYR A 279 0.37 6.07 7.39
CA TYR A 279 -0.75 5.42 8.04
C TYR A 279 -0.87 5.91 9.48
N LEU A 280 -2.09 6.25 9.87
CA LEU A 280 -2.46 6.61 11.22
C LEU A 280 -3.41 5.55 11.76
N LYS A 281 -3.16 5.14 13.00
CA LYS A 281 -4.08 4.39 13.85
C LYS A 281 -4.23 5.09 15.19
N VAL A 282 -5.48 5.28 15.62
CA VAL A 282 -5.79 5.82 16.96
C VAL A 282 -6.77 4.88 17.64
N THR A 283 -6.42 4.42 18.84
CA THR A 283 -7.28 3.52 19.62
C THR A 283 -7.70 4.17 20.95
N PRO A 284 -9.01 4.38 21.18
CA PRO A 284 -10.12 4.22 20.23
C PRO A 284 -10.18 5.37 19.21
N TRP A 285 -10.74 5.12 18.02
CA TRP A 285 -10.92 6.16 16.98
C TRP A 285 -11.72 7.37 17.46
N SER A 286 -12.66 7.16 18.39
CA SER A 286 -13.44 8.23 19.03
C SER A 286 -12.59 9.26 19.79
N ALA A 287 -11.31 8.96 20.01
CA ALA A 287 -10.38 9.89 20.63
C ALA A 287 -9.76 10.88 19.64
N LEU A 288 -9.75 10.60 18.32
CA LEU A 288 -9.20 11.50 17.32
C LEU A 288 -10.23 12.61 17.01
N THR A 289 -9.86 13.86 17.31
CA THR A 289 -10.72 15.03 17.16
C THR A 289 -10.24 16.01 16.11
N GLY A 290 -8.99 15.94 15.65
CA GLY A 290 -8.49 16.86 14.66
C GLY A 290 -7.35 16.31 13.81
N ILE A 291 -7.32 16.69 12.54
CA ILE A 291 -6.22 16.40 11.61
C ILE A 291 -5.79 17.70 10.96
N ASN A 292 -4.52 18.06 11.10
CA ASN A 292 -3.92 19.24 10.49
C ASN A 292 -2.68 18.84 9.68
N VAL A 293 -2.83 18.90 8.36
CA VAL A 293 -1.81 18.64 7.34
C VAL A 293 -1.50 19.91 6.52
N GLY A 294 -1.86 21.06 7.08
CA GLY A 294 -1.73 22.36 6.43
C GLY A 294 -2.70 23.35 7.07
N TYR A 295 -2.18 24.22 7.93
CA TYR A 295 -2.90 25.37 8.43
C TYR A 295 -1.92 26.53 8.58
N ASP A 296 -2.19 27.62 7.89
CA ASP A 296 -1.32 28.79 7.85
C ASP A 296 -2.02 30.03 8.44
N ALA A 297 -3.21 29.87 9.02
CA ALA A 297 -4.14 30.96 9.36
C ALA A 297 -4.36 31.93 8.17
N GLY A 298 -4.13 31.45 6.94
CA GLY A 298 -4.41 32.17 5.73
C GLY A 298 -5.90 32.47 5.62
N ASP A 299 -6.22 33.55 4.92
CA ASP A 299 -7.60 33.99 4.73
C ASP A 299 -8.34 34.18 6.07
N GLY A 300 -7.87 35.16 6.84
CA GLY A 300 -8.48 35.60 8.09
C GLY A 300 -8.17 34.75 9.32
N GLY A 301 -7.86 33.46 9.15
CA GLY A 301 -7.64 32.53 10.26
C GLY A 301 -8.88 32.33 11.13
N TYR A 302 -9.07 31.13 11.67
CA TYR A 302 -10.15 30.85 12.59
C TYR A 302 -9.78 29.64 13.46
N GLY A 303 -10.16 29.68 14.73
CA GLY A 303 -9.69 28.69 15.71
C GLY A 303 -8.23 28.92 16.17
N ASP A 304 -7.86 28.24 17.25
CA ASP A 304 -6.51 28.25 17.85
C ASP A 304 -5.73 27.00 17.41
N PHE A 305 -5.72 26.72 16.10
CA PHE A 305 -5.02 25.57 15.53
C PHE A 305 -3.53 25.85 15.38
N ASP A 306 -2.73 24.79 15.45
CA ASP A 306 -1.31 24.88 15.16
C ASP A 306 -1.04 25.34 13.73
N LEU A 307 -0.06 26.21 13.57
CA LEU A 307 0.48 26.53 12.26
C LEU A 307 1.31 25.36 11.74
N VAL A 308 0.86 24.75 10.65
CA VAL A 308 1.45 23.58 10.00
C VAL A 308 1.66 23.92 8.54
N THR A 309 2.91 23.85 8.06
CA THR A 309 3.21 23.97 6.63
C THR A 309 2.41 22.92 5.86
N ALA A 310 1.99 23.21 4.62
CA ALA A 310 1.35 22.20 3.79
C ALA A 310 2.22 20.94 3.66
N GLN A 311 1.59 19.77 3.75
CA GLN A 311 2.24 18.46 3.70
C GLN A 311 2.18 17.83 2.31
N ASP A 312 1.83 18.61 1.28
CA ASP A 312 1.64 18.17 -0.11
C ASP A 312 0.80 16.90 -0.22
N VAL A 313 -0.33 16.89 0.50
CA VAL A 313 -1.29 15.78 0.54
C VAL A 313 -1.95 15.60 -0.83
N LEU A 314 -1.97 14.34 -1.27
CA LEU A 314 -2.58 13.85 -2.51
C LEU A 314 -4.02 13.36 -2.27
N GLY A 315 -4.26 12.76 -1.10
CA GLY A 315 -5.57 12.21 -0.75
C GLY A 315 -5.59 11.49 0.60
N PHE A 316 -6.79 11.07 0.98
CA PHE A 316 -7.06 10.31 2.20
C PHE A 316 -7.79 9.01 1.86
N ASN A 317 -7.44 7.92 2.52
CA ASN A 317 -8.24 6.69 2.56
C ASN A 317 -8.71 6.42 3.99
N ASN A 318 -9.91 5.83 4.11
CA ASN A 318 -10.54 5.40 5.36
C ASN A 318 -10.73 6.52 6.41
N LEU A 319 -10.85 7.77 5.97
CA LEU A 319 -11.07 8.92 6.86
C LEU A 319 -12.36 8.77 7.70
N ASP A 320 -13.31 7.95 7.22
CA ASP A 320 -14.55 7.60 7.91
C ASP A 320 -14.36 6.82 9.22
N LEU A 321 -13.16 6.26 9.46
CA LEU A 321 -12.81 5.68 10.77
C LEU A 321 -12.96 6.69 11.92
N ALA A 322 -12.76 7.98 11.65
CA ALA A 322 -12.91 9.06 12.61
C ALA A 322 -14.25 9.81 12.50
N ALA A 323 -15.23 9.32 11.70
CA ALA A 323 -16.44 10.07 11.39
C ALA A 323 -17.28 10.47 12.62
N GLY A 324 -17.22 9.69 13.70
CA GLY A 324 -17.94 9.97 14.94
C GLY A 324 -17.31 11.03 15.84
N SER A 325 -16.08 11.48 15.60
CA SER A 325 -15.33 12.33 16.53
C SER A 325 -14.50 13.45 15.89
N LEU A 326 -14.23 13.40 14.59
CA LEU A 326 -13.42 14.41 13.92
C LEU A 326 -14.15 15.77 13.91
N ARG A 327 -13.57 16.75 14.62
CA ARG A 327 -14.08 18.12 14.78
C ARG A 327 -13.46 19.09 13.79
N TYR A 328 -12.24 18.85 13.32
CA TYR A 328 -11.67 19.67 12.26
C TYR A 328 -10.73 18.91 11.33
N ILE A 329 -10.64 19.44 10.12
CA ILE A 329 -9.62 19.08 9.14
C ILE A 329 -9.02 20.35 8.53
N CYS A 330 -7.70 20.48 8.61
CA CYS A 330 -6.95 21.57 8.00
C CYS A 330 -5.97 21.03 6.96
N ALA A 331 -6.11 21.47 5.72
CA ALA A 331 -5.24 21.08 4.61
C ALA A 331 -4.95 22.27 3.67
N ASN A 332 -4.84 23.49 4.18
CA ASN A 332 -4.47 24.67 3.41
C ASN A 332 -3.20 24.44 2.58
N ASN A 333 -3.20 24.96 1.35
CA ASN A 333 -2.13 24.91 0.36
C ASN A 333 -1.70 23.50 -0.09
N ASN A 334 -2.47 22.43 0.19
CA ASN A 334 -2.22 21.11 -0.39
C ASN A 334 -2.70 21.08 -1.85
N LYS A 335 -1.87 21.63 -2.75
CA LYS A 335 -2.23 21.92 -4.15
C LYS A 335 -2.48 20.70 -5.02
N GLN A 336 -2.16 19.50 -4.54
CA GLN A 336 -2.34 18.25 -5.29
C GLN A 336 -3.57 17.46 -4.83
N LEU A 337 -4.25 17.89 -3.76
CA LEU A 337 -5.48 17.26 -3.30
C LEU A 337 -6.61 17.52 -4.31
N GLU A 338 -7.11 16.47 -4.97
CA GLU A 338 -8.15 16.59 -6.01
C GLU A 338 -9.58 16.39 -5.45
N GLU A 339 -9.71 15.54 -4.45
CA GLU A 339 -10.99 15.18 -3.84
C GLU A 339 -10.88 15.05 -2.32
N LEU A 340 -11.91 15.49 -1.61
CA LEU A 340 -12.10 15.22 -0.19
C LEU A 340 -13.57 14.84 0.09
N ASP A 341 -13.78 13.71 0.74
CA ASP A 341 -15.10 13.21 1.14
C ASP A 341 -15.25 13.30 2.67
N LEU A 342 -16.15 14.16 3.12
CA LEU A 342 -16.40 14.41 4.54
C LEU A 342 -17.79 13.92 4.97
N ARG A 343 -18.50 13.17 4.12
CA ARG A 343 -19.85 12.71 4.43
C ARG A 343 -19.89 11.86 5.69
N GLY A 344 -20.92 12.06 6.50
CA GLY A 344 -21.12 11.34 7.76
C GLY A 344 -20.31 11.86 8.95
N MET A 345 -19.46 12.88 8.77
CA MET A 345 -18.64 13.48 9.83
C MET A 345 -19.45 14.52 10.62
N ILE A 346 -20.48 14.08 11.34
CA ILE A 346 -21.47 14.97 11.97
C ILE A 346 -20.91 15.86 13.09
N ALA A 347 -19.71 15.56 13.58
CA ALA A 347 -19.02 16.32 14.63
C ALA A 347 -18.11 17.43 14.08
N LEU A 348 -18.02 17.57 12.75
CA LEU A 348 -17.12 18.51 12.09
C LEU A 348 -17.58 19.96 12.32
N GLU A 349 -16.73 20.74 12.97
CA GLU A 349 -16.90 22.16 13.30
C GLU A 349 -16.11 23.06 12.33
N PHE A 350 -14.94 22.60 11.84
CA PHE A 350 -14.06 23.43 11.01
C PHE A 350 -13.47 22.66 9.82
N VAL A 351 -13.52 23.28 8.64
CA VAL A 351 -12.87 22.79 7.43
C VAL A 351 -12.04 23.91 6.81
N GLU A 352 -10.72 23.71 6.74
CA GLU A 352 -9.76 24.67 6.20
C GLU A 352 -9.04 24.08 4.98
N LEU A 353 -9.37 24.59 3.79
CA LEU A 353 -8.87 24.11 2.50
C LEU A 353 -8.36 25.27 1.61
N PHE A 354 -7.99 26.40 2.22
CA PHE A 354 -7.52 27.58 1.49
C PHE A 354 -6.39 27.23 0.52
N LYS A 355 -6.51 27.65 -0.75
CA LYS A 355 -5.51 27.40 -1.81
C LYS A 355 -5.22 25.93 -2.13
N CYS A 356 -6.19 25.03 -1.96
CA CYS A 356 -6.13 23.68 -2.55
C CYS A 356 -6.46 23.76 -4.05
N THR A 357 -5.54 24.25 -4.86
CA THR A 357 -5.81 24.61 -6.26
C THR A 357 -6.13 23.45 -7.19
N SER A 358 -5.94 22.18 -6.80
CA SER A 358 -6.42 21.04 -7.59
C SER A 358 -7.72 20.46 -7.07
N LEU A 359 -8.25 20.96 -5.95
CA LEU A 359 -9.46 20.43 -5.33
C LEU A 359 -10.66 20.79 -6.20
N VAL A 360 -11.17 19.79 -6.92
CA VAL A 360 -12.34 19.90 -7.80
C VAL A 360 -13.60 19.36 -7.14
N LYS A 361 -13.44 18.48 -6.14
CA LYS A 361 -14.55 17.79 -5.49
C LYS A 361 -14.43 17.80 -3.97
N LEU A 362 -15.37 18.48 -3.33
CA LEU A 362 -15.63 18.38 -1.90
C LEU A 362 -17.01 17.79 -1.70
N ARG A 363 -17.11 16.67 -0.96
CA ARG A 363 -18.39 16.04 -0.67
C ARG A 363 -18.79 16.32 0.78
N LEU A 364 -19.90 17.04 0.91
CA LEU A 364 -20.59 17.29 2.17
C LEU A 364 -21.99 16.67 2.13
N ASP A 365 -22.51 16.28 3.28
CA ASP A 365 -23.90 15.92 3.52
C ASP A 365 -24.48 16.73 4.69
N SER A 366 -24.78 16.11 5.83
CA SER A 366 -25.34 16.78 7.01
C SER A 366 -24.22 17.03 8.03
N HIS A 367 -23.90 18.30 8.22
CA HIS A 367 -22.89 18.77 9.18
C HIS A 367 -23.52 19.84 10.07
N PRO A 368 -24.39 19.44 11.02
CA PRO A 368 -25.25 20.38 11.75
C PRO A 368 -24.47 21.34 12.65
N VAL A 369 -23.22 21.02 12.99
CA VAL A 369 -22.35 21.81 13.87
C VAL A 369 -21.16 22.44 13.13
N LEU A 370 -21.12 22.38 11.79
CA LEU A 370 -20.04 23.00 11.03
C LEU A 370 -20.13 24.51 11.15
N GLU A 371 -19.22 25.14 11.89
CA GLU A 371 -19.17 26.57 12.13
C GLU A 371 -18.48 27.30 10.98
N ARG A 372 -17.43 26.69 10.40
CA ARG A 372 -16.64 27.32 9.35
C ARG A 372 -16.28 26.38 8.21
N LEU A 373 -16.46 26.91 6.99
CA LEU A 373 -16.01 26.27 5.76
C LEU A 373 -15.17 27.24 4.93
N SER A 374 -13.88 26.96 4.84
CA SER A 374 -12.93 27.68 4.00
C SER A 374 -12.50 26.82 2.83
N VAL A 375 -12.96 27.20 1.63
CA VAL A 375 -12.63 26.62 0.32
C VAL A 375 -12.20 27.71 -0.66
N GLU A 376 -11.70 28.85 -0.15
CA GLU A 376 -11.27 29.96 -0.99
C GLU A 376 -10.04 29.57 -1.83
N TYR A 377 -10.04 29.98 -3.10
CA TYR A 377 -8.97 29.71 -4.05
C TYR A 377 -8.76 28.20 -4.28
N CYS A 378 -9.86 27.48 -4.43
CA CYS A 378 -9.88 26.09 -4.89
C CYS A 378 -10.36 26.03 -6.35
N ASN A 379 -10.64 24.84 -6.85
CA ASN A 379 -11.17 24.61 -8.21
C ASN A 379 -12.50 23.86 -8.20
N LEU A 380 -13.29 23.99 -7.12
CA LEU A 380 -14.50 23.21 -6.92
C LEU A 380 -15.52 23.46 -8.05
N ASP A 381 -16.05 22.39 -8.64
CA ASP A 381 -17.08 22.47 -9.69
C ASP A 381 -18.50 22.60 -9.12
N THR A 382 -18.70 22.15 -7.89
CA THR A 382 -19.96 22.25 -7.16
C THR A 382 -19.70 22.53 -5.69
N LEU A 383 -20.56 23.33 -5.06
CA LEU A 383 -20.59 23.49 -3.62
C LEU A 383 -22.02 23.28 -3.09
N ASN A 384 -22.19 22.29 -2.21
CA ASN A 384 -23.47 22.01 -1.55
C ASN A 384 -23.29 22.11 -0.04
N ILE A 385 -23.94 23.12 0.55
CA ILE A 385 -23.91 23.40 1.99
C ILE A 385 -25.30 23.25 2.63
N SER A 386 -26.29 22.74 1.89
CA SER A 386 -27.69 22.69 2.35
C SER A 386 -27.94 21.86 3.63
N GLY A 387 -27.00 21.02 4.05
CA GLY A 387 -27.04 20.27 5.30
C GLY A 387 -26.16 20.82 6.43
N CYS A 388 -25.57 22.01 6.25
CA CYS A 388 -24.66 22.64 7.21
C CYS A 388 -25.39 23.73 8.01
N GLU A 389 -26.38 23.34 8.83
CA GLU A 389 -27.28 24.28 9.53
C GLU A 389 -26.55 25.24 10.48
N GLY A 390 -25.46 24.77 11.10
CA GLY A 390 -24.62 25.55 12.02
C GLY A 390 -23.61 26.48 11.35
N LEU A 391 -23.57 26.57 10.01
CA LEU A 391 -22.56 27.36 9.30
C LEU A 391 -22.64 28.84 9.69
N GLU A 392 -21.50 29.39 10.08
CA GLU A 392 -21.34 30.77 10.53
C GLU A 392 -20.47 31.60 9.57
N ASP A 393 -19.37 31.00 9.10
CA ASP A 393 -18.37 31.64 8.24
C ASP A 393 -18.11 30.80 6.98
N LEU A 394 -18.53 31.32 5.83
CA LEU A 394 -18.29 30.73 4.52
C LEU A 394 -17.26 31.53 3.74
N ARG A 395 -16.15 30.87 3.37
CA ARG A 395 -15.17 31.39 2.41
C ARG A 395 -15.12 30.51 1.17
N GLY A 396 -15.82 30.95 0.14
CA GLY A 396 -15.96 30.26 -1.16
C GLY A 396 -15.52 31.11 -2.36
N ALA A 397 -14.71 32.15 -2.17
CA ALA A 397 -14.21 32.94 -3.29
C ALA A 397 -13.28 32.13 -4.20
N LEU A 398 -13.11 32.58 -5.45
CA LEU A 398 -12.10 32.04 -6.38
C LEU A 398 -12.23 30.51 -6.61
N ASN A 399 -13.36 30.08 -7.17
CA ASN A 399 -13.67 28.69 -7.50
C ASN A 399 -14.25 28.57 -8.93
N ASN A 400 -14.62 27.35 -9.36
CA ASN A 400 -15.19 27.08 -10.68
C ASN A 400 -16.70 26.80 -10.68
N TYR A 401 -17.32 26.63 -9.51
CA TYR A 401 -18.73 26.31 -9.41
C TYR A 401 -19.59 27.48 -9.88
N LYS A 402 -20.71 27.14 -10.53
CA LYS A 402 -21.65 28.13 -11.11
C LYS A 402 -22.76 28.53 -10.14
N LYS A 403 -22.89 27.82 -9.02
CA LYS A 403 -23.83 28.12 -7.95
C LYS A 403 -23.46 27.36 -6.69
N ILE A 404 -24.00 27.84 -5.58
CA ILE A 404 -23.95 27.19 -4.27
C ILE A 404 -25.35 26.67 -3.97
N ASN A 405 -25.47 25.41 -3.56
CA ASN A 405 -26.72 24.92 -3.01
C ASN A 405 -26.81 25.28 -1.52
N TRP A 406 -27.48 26.39 -1.23
CA TRP A 406 -27.73 26.90 0.12
C TRP A 406 -28.79 26.10 0.89
N GLY A 407 -29.75 25.47 0.21
CA GLY A 407 -30.93 24.92 0.87
C GLY A 407 -31.65 25.99 1.70
N THR A 408 -31.91 25.69 2.98
CA THR A 408 -32.57 26.60 3.94
C THR A 408 -31.65 27.06 5.08
N ILE A 409 -30.33 26.86 4.97
CA ILE A 409 -29.38 27.32 5.99
C ILE A 409 -29.27 28.85 5.97
N GLY A 410 -28.62 29.44 6.97
CA GLY A 410 -28.28 30.87 6.96
C GLY A 410 -28.57 31.60 8.27
N GLN A 411 -29.27 30.95 9.20
CA GLN A 411 -29.64 31.55 10.48
C GLN A 411 -28.45 31.96 11.35
N HIS A 412 -27.29 31.31 11.14
CA HIS A 412 -26.06 31.56 11.87
C HIS A 412 -24.95 32.22 11.02
N ILE A 413 -25.16 32.34 9.71
CA ILE A 413 -24.13 32.86 8.79
C ILE A 413 -23.97 34.37 9.01
N TRP A 414 -22.85 34.76 9.61
CA TRP A 414 -22.45 36.15 9.79
C TRP A 414 -21.45 36.62 8.73
N HIS A 415 -20.74 35.70 8.06
CA HIS A 415 -19.75 35.99 7.02
C HIS A 415 -19.98 35.18 5.74
N ILE A 416 -20.07 35.88 4.60
CA ILE A 416 -20.10 35.28 3.27
C ILE A 416 -19.04 35.93 2.40
N CYS A 417 -18.01 35.16 2.01
CA CYS A 417 -17.03 35.54 1.00
C CYS A 417 -17.16 34.62 -0.22
N ILE A 418 -17.79 35.11 -1.30
CA ILE A 418 -17.99 34.35 -2.56
C ILE A 418 -17.56 35.14 -3.80
N ARG A 419 -16.86 36.26 -3.59
CA ARG A 419 -16.28 37.10 -4.64
C ARG A 419 -15.43 36.33 -5.66
N ASP A 420 -15.17 36.99 -6.77
CA ASP A 420 -14.28 36.49 -7.83
C ASP A 420 -14.70 35.11 -8.38
N ASN A 421 -16.01 34.90 -8.47
CA ASN A 421 -16.66 33.76 -9.11
C ASN A 421 -17.54 34.21 -10.29
N PRO A 422 -16.98 34.82 -11.35
CA PRO A 422 -17.76 35.47 -12.41
C PRO A 422 -18.65 34.50 -13.22
N GLN A 423 -18.43 33.19 -13.07
CA GLN A 423 -19.22 32.12 -13.66
C GLN A 423 -20.55 31.81 -12.95
N PHE A 424 -20.87 32.49 -11.84
CA PHE A 424 -22.14 32.30 -11.16
C PHE A 424 -23.33 32.59 -12.09
N ILE A 425 -24.34 31.72 -12.03
CA ILE A 425 -25.57 31.85 -12.83
C ILE A 425 -26.82 32.11 -11.99
N GLU A 426 -26.68 32.07 -10.67
CA GLU A 426 -27.76 32.28 -9.70
C GLU A 426 -27.29 33.32 -8.66
N ASN A 427 -28.22 34.19 -8.25
CA ASN A 427 -27.98 35.09 -7.12
C ASN A 427 -27.98 34.30 -5.81
N ILE A 428 -27.31 34.81 -4.78
CA ILE A 428 -27.50 34.36 -3.40
C ILE A 428 -28.97 34.51 -2.98
N PRO A 429 -29.44 33.72 -1.98
CA PRO A 429 -30.77 33.90 -1.40
C PRO A 429 -31.03 35.33 -0.89
N ASP A 430 -32.30 35.70 -0.77
CA ASP A 430 -32.70 36.97 -0.15
C ASP A 430 -32.04 37.11 1.23
N LEU A 431 -31.56 38.31 1.57
CA LEU A 431 -30.78 38.50 2.80
C LEU A 431 -31.60 38.25 4.07
N THR A 432 -32.94 38.21 3.97
CA THR A 432 -33.82 37.72 5.03
C THR A 432 -33.52 36.28 5.49
N GLN A 433 -32.87 35.45 4.65
CA GLN A 433 -32.37 34.12 5.02
C GLN A 433 -31.14 34.18 5.95
N PHE A 434 -30.44 35.32 5.99
CA PHE A 434 -29.21 35.54 6.75
C PHE A 434 -29.39 36.68 7.79
N PRO A 435 -30.24 36.50 8.81
CA PRO A 435 -30.61 37.56 9.74
C PRO A 435 -29.46 38.10 10.61
N VAL A 436 -28.34 37.37 10.68
CA VAL A 436 -27.13 37.73 11.44
C VAL A 436 -25.95 38.13 10.56
N LEU A 437 -26.15 38.28 9.24
CA LEU A 437 -25.11 38.64 8.29
C LEU A 437 -24.48 39.99 8.63
N GLN A 438 -23.16 40.01 8.78
CA GLN A 438 -22.36 41.20 9.07
C GLN A 438 -21.44 41.55 7.91
N ASP A 439 -20.82 40.52 7.32
CA ASP A 439 -19.85 40.65 6.24
C ASP A 439 -20.33 39.94 4.97
N LEU A 440 -20.46 40.69 3.89
CA LEU A 440 -20.87 40.19 2.57
C LEU A 440 -19.89 40.64 1.49
N TYR A 441 -19.07 39.71 1.01
CA TYR A 441 -18.05 39.97 -0.01
C TYR A 441 -18.42 39.28 -1.33
N THR A 442 -19.08 40.05 -2.20
CA THR A 442 -19.71 39.57 -3.45
C THR A 442 -19.38 40.47 -4.65
N TRP A 443 -18.09 40.75 -4.87
CA TRP A 443 -17.66 41.45 -6.08
C TRP A 443 -17.17 40.46 -7.12
N ASN A 444 -17.37 40.77 -8.41
CA ASN A 444 -16.91 39.93 -9.54
C ASN A 444 -17.46 38.49 -9.49
N ASP A 445 -18.70 38.31 -9.04
CA ASP A 445 -19.38 37.01 -8.87
C ASP A 445 -20.79 37.01 -9.50
N ASN A 446 -20.98 37.87 -10.51
CA ASN A 446 -22.19 37.99 -11.32
C ASN A 446 -23.51 38.23 -10.54
N GLN A 447 -23.43 38.69 -9.29
CA GLN A 447 -24.60 39.05 -8.48
C GLN A 447 -25.27 40.32 -9.03
N THR A 448 -26.61 40.34 -9.06
CA THR A 448 -27.39 41.47 -9.55
C THR A 448 -28.67 41.68 -8.75
N GLY A 449 -29.25 42.88 -8.83
CA GLY A 449 -30.51 43.22 -8.15
C GLY A 449 -30.32 43.92 -6.81
N PRO A 450 -31.41 44.31 -6.14
CA PRO A 450 -31.36 44.94 -4.83
C PRO A 450 -31.09 43.90 -3.73
N PHE A 451 -30.40 44.32 -2.68
CA PHE A 451 -30.39 43.57 -1.43
C PHE A 451 -31.75 43.71 -0.74
N VAL A 452 -32.46 42.59 -0.57
CA VAL A 452 -33.73 42.53 0.17
C VAL A 452 -33.40 42.09 1.59
N CYS A 453 -33.35 43.06 2.51
CA CYS A 453 -33.03 42.87 3.93
C CYS A 453 -34.28 42.82 4.79
#